data_AF-A0A7X3I702-F1
#
_entry.id   AF-A0A7X3I702-F1
#
_cell.length_a   1.000
_cell.length_b   1.000
_cell.length_c   1.000
_cell.angle_alpha   90.00
_cell.angle_beta   90.00
_cell.angle_gamma   90.00
#
_symmetry.space_group_name_H-M   'P 1'
#
loop_
_entity.id
_entity.type
_entity.pdbx_description
1 polymer ?
#
loop_
_entity_poly.entity_id
_entity_poly.type
_entity_poly.pdbx_seq_one_letter_code
_entity_poly.pdbx_strand_id
1 'polypeptide(L)'
;MSAAALADKSAAALADPAALRGPLSRSIRSHSSHERAALANALDDGLMPDEVARILAGRRVAEAFPIRWGESPEAYASRAVAEMFVAYLQ
;
A
#
# COMPACT_ATOMS: atom_id res chain seq x y z
N MET A 1 -33.89 25.11 -44.08
CA MET A 1 -34.33 24.22 -42.98
C MET A 1 -34.00 22.80 -43.40
N SER A 2 -33.22 21.95 -42.74
CA SER A 2 -32.38 22.00 -41.54
C SER A 2 -31.52 20.71 -41.55
N ALA A 3 -30.28 20.80 -41.03
CA ALA A 3 -29.50 19.83 -40.22
C ALA A 3 -29.54 18.31 -40.59
N ALA A 4 -28.38 17.69 -40.92
CA ALA A 4 -27.50 16.94 -40.00
C ALA A 4 -28.15 15.61 -39.49
N ALA A 5 -27.52 14.44 -39.41
CA ALA A 5 -26.11 14.12 -39.23
C ALA A 5 -25.86 12.63 -39.56
N LEU A 6 -24.59 12.33 -39.84
CA LEU A 6 -23.97 11.02 -39.75
C LEU A 6 -24.37 10.28 -38.47
N ALA A 7 -24.63 8.98 -38.58
CA ALA A 7 -24.46 8.03 -37.48
C ALA A 7 -23.37 7.02 -37.88
N ASP A 8 -22.14 7.51 -38.00
CA ASP A 8 -20.94 6.72 -37.71
C ASP A 8 -20.33 7.33 -36.46
N LYS A 9 -20.45 6.65 -35.31
CA LYS A 9 -19.45 6.73 -34.23
C LYS A 9 -19.60 5.60 -33.23
N SER A 10 -18.81 4.57 -33.48
CA SER A 10 -17.88 4.00 -32.50
C SER A 10 -18.44 3.25 -31.29
N ALA A 11 -18.16 1.95 -31.34
CA ALA A 11 -17.44 1.24 -30.30
C ALA A 11 -18.06 1.31 -28.90
N ALA A 12 -18.99 0.39 -28.68
CA ALA A 12 -19.04 -0.37 -27.44
C ALA A 12 -17.69 -1.11 -27.26
N ALA A 13 -16.64 -0.37 -26.91
CA ALA A 13 -15.41 -0.94 -26.42
C ALA A 13 -15.66 -1.36 -24.97
N LEU A 14 -15.87 -2.66 -24.82
CA LEU A 14 -15.75 -3.43 -23.60
C LEU A 14 -14.66 -2.85 -22.69
N ALA A 15 -15.07 -2.20 -21.60
CA ALA A 15 -14.17 -1.92 -20.50
C ALA A 15 -13.86 -3.26 -19.82
N ASP A 16 -12.67 -3.78 -20.06
CA ASP A 16 -12.20 -5.05 -19.51
C ASP A 16 -12.01 -4.93 -17.98
N PRO A 17 -12.79 -5.64 -17.14
CA PRO A 17 -12.65 -5.60 -15.68
C PRO A 17 -11.33 -6.22 -15.18
N ALA A 18 -10.54 -6.88 -16.04
CA ALA A 18 -9.23 -7.42 -15.68
C ALA A 18 -8.13 -6.35 -15.62
N ALA A 19 -8.24 -5.25 -16.38
CA ALA A 19 -7.23 -4.20 -16.42
C ALA A 19 -7.10 -3.44 -15.08
N LEU A 20 -8.20 -3.31 -14.33
CA LEU A 20 -8.22 -2.74 -12.98
C LEU A 20 -7.66 -3.71 -11.92
N ARG A 21 -7.63 -5.03 -12.19
CA ARG A 21 -7.07 -6.02 -11.26
C ARG A 21 -5.55 -6.07 -11.28
N GLY A 22 -4.88 -5.69 -12.37
CA GLY A 22 -3.42 -5.85 -12.50
C GLY A 22 -2.61 -4.94 -11.56
N PRO A 23 -2.67 -3.61 -11.74
CA PRO A 23 -1.85 -2.66 -10.98
C PRO A 23 -2.25 -2.58 -9.51
N LEU A 24 -3.55 -2.55 -9.21
CA LEU A 24 -4.06 -2.45 -7.85
C LEU A 24 -3.75 -3.72 -7.04
N SER A 25 -3.90 -4.92 -7.62
CA SER A 25 -3.56 -6.15 -6.89
C SER A 25 -2.05 -6.27 -6.63
N ARG A 26 -1.20 -5.78 -7.53
CA ARG A 26 0.26 -5.74 -7.31
C ARG A 26 0.61 -4.76 -6.19
N SER A 27 0.02 -3.57 -6.19
CA SER A 27 0.22 -2.56 -5.14
C SER A 27 -0.29 -3.06 -3.78
N ILE A 28 -1.50 -3.61 -3.72
CA ILE A 28 -2.07 -4.19 -2.49
C ILE A 28 -1.18 -5.31 -1.96
N ARG A 29 -0.76 -6.25 -2.83
CA ARG A 29 0.14 -7.35 -2.44
C ARG A 29 1.50 -6.83 -1.97
N SER A 30 2.04 -5.82 -2.65
CA SER A 30 3.30 -5.17 -2.28
C SER A 30 3.16 -4.52 -0.90
N HIS A 31 2.09 -3.76 -0.65
CA HIS A 31 1.86 -3.16 0.66
C HIS A 31 1.75 -4.25 1.73
N SER A 32 1.02 -5.33 1.47
CA SER A 32 0.95 -6.46 2.39
C SER A 32 2.30 -7.15 2.63
N SER A 33 3.22 -7.22 1.66
CA SER A 33 4.56 -7.77 1.88
C SER A 33 5.46 -6.82 2.67
N HIS A 34 5.36 -5.50 2.40
CA HIS A 34 6.08 -4.46 3.13
C HIS A 34 5.67 -4.43 4.60
N GLU A 35 4.36 -4.34 4.86
CA GLU A 35 3.82 -4.30 6.23
C GLU A 35 4.13 -5.59 7.00
N ARG A 36 4.05 -6.76 6.35
CA ARG A 36 4.41 -8.03 6.99
C ARG A 36 5.88 -8.09 7.34
N ALA A 37 6.76 -7.62 6.46
CA ALA A 37 8.20 -7.59 6.74
C ALA A 37 8.53 -6.63 7.90
N ALA A 38 7.90 -5.45 7.93
CA ALA A 38 8.07 -4.50 9.04
C ALA A 38 7.59 -5.07 10.39
N LEU A 39 6.42 -5.73 10.41
CA LEU A 39 5.92 -6.35 11.63
C LEU A 39 6.80 -7.50 12.12
N ALA A 40 7.27 -8.36 11.20
CA ALA A 40 8.17 -9.45 11.56
C ALA A 40 9.47 -8.91 12.16
N ASN A 41 10.13 -7.96 11.48
CA ASN A 41 11.36 -7.35 11.98
C ASN A 41 11.16 -6.63 13.32
N ALA A 42 10.03 -5.92 13.51
CA ALA A 42 9.75 -5.24 14.78
C ALA A 42 9.72 -6.24 15.96
N LEU A 43 9.06 -7.37 15.77
CA LEU A 43 8.97 -8.43 16.79
C LEU A 43 10.33 -9.10 17.02
N ASP A 44 11.07 -9.37 15.94
CA ASP A 44 12.41 -9.95 16.01
C ASP A 44 13.41 -9.01 16.72
N ASP A 45 13.26 -7.69 16.53
CA ASP A 45 14.08 -6.65 17.18
C ASP A 45 13.61 -6.31 18.61
N GLY A 46 12.52 -6.93 19.08
CA GLY A 46 12.08 -6.90 20.47
C GLY A 46 10.96 -5.93 20.83
N LEU A 47 10.28 -5.31 19.85
CA LEU A 47 9.02 -4.62 20.12
C LEU A 47 7.93 -5.65 20.43
N MET A 48 7.24 -5.48 21.55
CA MET A 48 6.14 -6.38 21.91
C MET A 48 4.89 -6.10 21.06
N PRO A 49 4.02 -7.09 20.81
CA PRO A 49 2.79 -6.89 20.04
C PRO A 49 1.92 -5.73 20.54
N ASP A 50 1.79 -5.57 21.87
CA ASP A 50 1.02 -4.48 22.48
C ASP A 50 1.69 -3.10 22.31
N GLU A 51 3.02 -3.05 22.21
CA GLU A 51 3.76 -1.83 21.94
C GLU A 51 3.56 -1.41 20.49
N VAL A 52 3.67 -2.36 19.55
CA VAL A 52 3.34 -2.13 18.15
C VAL A 52 1.89 -1.65 17.99
N ALA A 53 0.93 -2.27 18.69
CA ALA A 53 -0.46 -1.84 18.65
C ALA A 53 -0.65 -0.40 19.16
N ARG A 54 0.04 -0.01 20.24
CA ARG A 54 0.02 1.37 20.77
C ARG A 54 0.63 2.38 19.80
N ILE A 55 1.78 2.07 19.22
CA ILE A 55 2.46 2.92 18.22
C ILE A 55 1.57 3.15 17.00
N LEU A 56 0.92 2.09 16.52
CA LEU A 56 0.05 2.16 15.34
C LEU A 56 -1.28 2.85 15.62
N ALA A 57 -1.80 2.78 16.86
CA ALA A 57 -3.07 3.38 17.27
C ALA A 57 -4.23 3.01 16.33
N GLY A 58 -4.29 1.73 15.92
CA GLY A 58 -5.32 1.20 15.01
C GLY A 58 -5.08 1.46 13.52
N ARG A 59 -4.01 2.16 13.15
CA ARG A 59 -3.60 2.35 11.74
C ARG A 59 -2.83 1.16 11.21
N ARG A 60 -2.79 1.02 9.89
CA ARG A 60 -1.85 0.08 9.25
C ARG A 60 -0.43 0.60 9.33
N VAL A 61 0.55 -0.30 9.19
CA VAL A 61 1.97 0.10 9.21
C VAL A 61 2.28 1.08 8.08
N ALA A 62 1.76 0.88 6.86
CA ALA A 62 1.99 1.81 5.75
C ALA A 62 1.24 3.15 5.89
N GLU A 63 0.26 3.24 6.79
CA GLU A 63 -0.45 4.49 7.11
C GLU A 63 0.30 5.29 8.18
N ALA A 64 0.90 4.61 9.16
CA ALA A 64 1.73 5.23 10.18
C ALA A 64 3.14 5.60 9.66
N PHE A 65 3.70 4.73 8.81
CA PHE A 65 5.04 4.83 8.24
C PHE A 65 4.94 4.61 6.71
N PRO A 66 4.75 5.69 5.92
CA PRO A 66 4.50 5.59 4.49
C PRO A 66 5.63 4.88 3.72
N ILE A 67 5.26 4.03 2.75
CA ILE A 67 6.21 3.37 1.83
C ILE A 67 6.73 4.38 0.81
N ARG A 68 8.04 4.40 0.56
CA ARG A 68 8.67 5.28 -0.43
C ARG A 68 8.59 4.65 -1.82
N TRP A 69 8.59 5.48 -2.87
CA TRP A 69 8.51 5.00 -4.24
C TRP A 69 9.70 4.10 -4.59
N GLY A 70 9.42 2.88 -5.05
CA GLY A 70 10.45 1.89 -5.41
C GLY A 70 11.18 1.24 -4.23
N GLU A 71 10.73 1.48 -3.00
CA GLU A 71 11.28 0.83 -1.81
C GLU A 71 11.02 -0.69 -1.86
N SER A 72 12.00 -1.49 -1.47
CA SER A 72 11.83 -2.94 -1.34
C SER A 72 11.20 -3.27 0.03
N PRO A 73 10.56 -4.44 0.18
CA PRO A 73 9.99 -4.85 1.48
C PRO A 73 11.01 -4.85 2.63
N GLU A 74 12.25 -5.26 2.36
CA GLU A 74 13.33 -5.29 3.35
C GLU A 74 13.82 -3.89 3.73
N ALA A 75 14.05 -3.02 2.74
CA ALA A 75 14.45 -1.63 3.00
C ALA A 75 13.37 -0.87 3.78
N TYR A 76 12.10 -1.12 3.44
CA TYR A 76 10.96 -0.59 4.17
C TYR A 76 10.90 -1.10 5.60
N ALA A 77 11.08 -2.42 5.81
CA ALA A 77 11.01 -3.02 7.14
C ALA A 77 12.04 -2.41 8.08
N SER A 78 13.32 -2.35 7.68
CA SER A 78 14.39 -1.77 8.50
C SER A 78 14.12 -0.30 8.85
N ARG A 79 13.62 0.49 7.89
CA ARG A 79 13.30 1.89 8.14
C ARG A 79 12.08 2.05 9.05
N ALA A 80 11.00 1.34 8.77
CA ALA A 80 9.76 1.43 9.53
C ALA A 80 10.00 1.00 11.00
N VAL A 81 10.79 -0.04 11.24
CA VAL A 81 11.16 -0.48 12.60
C VAL A 81 11.96 0.58 13.33
N ALA A 82 12.95 1.20 12.68
CA ALA A 82 13.69 2.31 13.29
C ALA A 82 12.76 3.47 13.67
N GLU A 83 11.81 3.83 12.80
CA GLU A 83 10.80 4.86 13.09
C GLU A 83 9.82 4.43 14.21
N MET A 84 9.45 3.15 14.30
CA MET A 84 8.64 2.59 15.41
C MET A 84 9.35 2.72 16.75
N PHE A 85 10.65 2.37 16.83
CA PHE A 85 11.42 2.54 18.07
C PHE A 85 11.54 4.00 18.48
N VAL A 86 11.70 4.93 17.52
CA VAL A 86 11.67 6.36 17.82
C VAL A 86 10.32 6.77 18.40
N ALA A 87 9.21 6.29 17.81
CA ALA A 87 7.87 6.58 18.31
C ALA A 87 7.59 5.95 19.69
N TYR A 88 8.17 4.80 20.00
CA TYR A 88 8.03 4.13 21.30
C TYR A 88 8.69 4.89 22.45
N LEU A 89 9.78 5.60 22.17
CA LEU A 89 10.57 6.33 23.17
C LEU A 89 10.00 7.71 23.50
N GLN A 90 8.89 8.12 22.87
CA GLN A 90 8.22 9.41 23.04
C GLN A 90 6.96 9.28 23.91
#